data_AF-A0A2E0YM30-F1
#
_entry.id   AF-A0A2E0YM30-F1
#
_cell.length_a   1.000
_cell.length_b   1.000
_cell.length_c   1.000
_cell.angle_alpha   90.00
_cell.angle_beta   90.00
_cell.angle_gamma   90.00
#
_symmetry.space_group_name_H-M   'P 1'
#
loop_
_entity.id
_entity.type
_entity.pdbx_description
1 polymer ?
#
loop_
_entity_poly.entity_id
_entity_poly.type
_entity_poly.pdbx_seq_one_letter_code
_entity_poly.pdbx_strand_id
1 'polypeptide(L)'
;MREAAFAKQNKDKWLRFENVLRNNVAMDPDELSALYIEVTDHLSYARTFYPKSNTLRYLNGLSILAHQKIYKTKRESRRRFITFYTQEFPLLFSQYHKQLLITFLVFMLFAVVGAYSSATDGDFVRLILGDGYVNMTLDNIERGDPMAVYKDMNEMNMFLGITINNIRVALLAFAYGLILGLGTLYIIMRNAIMLGSFQYFFYDQGLLWESARTIWIHGTIEISVIIIAGTAGLVLGNSILFPKTYTRLQSFVRGAKNGLKILLSTIPFFIIAGFLEGFVTRHTEMPDVLAILIIGGSLSLIVFYYIIYPIYLKRNHARSHTL
;
A
#
# COMPACT_ATOMS: atom_id res chain seq x y z
N MET A 1 -10.69 -50.56 -23.16
CA MET A 1 -9.30 -51.08 -23.14
C MET A 1 -9.15 -52.06 -21.97
N ARG A 2 -8.31 -53.10 -22.04
CA ARG A 2 -8.02 -53.96 -20.87
C ARG A 2 -7.02 -53.25 -19.94
N GLU A 3 -7.12 -53.43 -18.62
CA GLU A 3 -6.26 -52.74 -17.63
C GLU A 3 -4.77 -52.87 -17.97
N ALA A 4 -4.30 -54.06 -18.32
CA ALA A 4 -2.89 -54.31 -18.67
C ALA A 4 -2.41 -53.49 -19.89
N ALA A 5 -3.27 -53.28 -20.88
CA ALA A 5 -2.93 -52.45 -22.04
C ALA A 5 -2.90 -50.96 -21.68
N PHE A 6 -3.85 -50.51 -20.86
CA PHE A 6 -3.89 -49.14 -20.34
C PHE A 6 -2.65 -48.81 -19.48
N ALA A 7 -2.27 -49.73 -18.59
CA ALA A 7 -1.07 -49.61 -17.79
C ALA A 7 0.20 -49.60 -18.65
N LYS A 8 0.31 -50.51 -19.62
CA LYS A 8 1.48 -50.58 -20.51
C LYS A 8 1.67 -49.30 -21.33
N GLN A 9 0.58 -48.70 -21.81
CA GLN A 9 0.64 -47.48 -22.62
C GLN A 9 1.08 -46.25 -21.82
N ASN A 10 0.70 -46.16 -20.55
CA ASN A 10 0.89 -44.95 -19.74
C ASN A 10 2.01 -45.06 -18.69
N LYS A 11 2.61 -46.24 -18.53
CA LYS A 11 3.64 -46.55 -17.52
C LYS A 11 4.78 -45.55 -17.50
N ASP A 12 5.32 -45.18 -18.66
CA ASP A 12 6.49 -44.30 -18.75
C ASP A 12 6.19 -42.89 -18.22
N LYS A 13 4.98 -42.39 -18.49
CA LYS A 13 4.50 -41.10 -17.98
C LYS A 13 4.36 -41.14 -16.45
N TRP A 14 3.79 -42.23 -15.92
CA TRP A 14 3.61 -42.39 -14.47
C TRP A 14 4.94 -42.51 -13.73
N LEU A 15 5.90 -43.27 -14.30
CA LEU A 15 7.25 -43.39 -13.74
C LEU A 15 8.00 -42.06 -13.79
N ARG A 16 7.88 -41.29 -14.89
CA ARG A 16 8.46 -39.95 -15.00
C ARG A 16 7.90 -39.04 -13.91
N PHE A 17 6.58 -39.05 -13.72
CA PHE A 17 5.92 -38.26 -12.68
C PHE A 17 6.35 -38.70 -11.28
N GLU A 18 6.37 -40.00 -11.01
CA GLU A 18 6.81 -40.56 -9.73
C GLU A 18 8.26 -40.17 -9.39
N ASN A 19 9.15 -40.23 -10.37
CA ASN A 19 10.56 -39.86 -10.21
C ASN A 19 10.70 -38.37 -9.83
N VAL A 20 9.96 -37.48 -10.52
CA VAL A 20 9.93 -36.04 -10.18
C VAL A 20 9.37 -35.81 -8.78
N LEU A 21 8.33 -36.55 -8.39
CA LEU A 21 7.70 -36.43 -7.08
C LEU A 21 8.58 -36.96 -5.93
N ARG A 22 9.26 -38.11 -6.10
CA ARG A 22 10.06 -38.73 -5.04
C ARG A 22 11.48 -38.20 -4.94
N ASN A 23 12.13 -37.94 -6.08
CA ASN A 23 13.56 -37.63 -6.12
C ASN A 23 13.86 -36.13 -6.30
N ASN A 24 12.85 -35.25 -6.21
CA ASN A 24 13.01 -33.80 -6.35
C ASN A 24 13.76 -33.37 -7.62
N VAL A 25 13.59 -34.12 -8.71
CA VAL A 25 14.19 -33.76 -10.00
C VAL A 25 13.60 -32.41 -10.46
N ALA A 26 14.47 -31.47 -10.84
CA ALA A 26 14.04 -30.18 -11.37
C ALA A 26 13.28 -30.38 -12.69
N MET A 27 12.05 -29.89 -12.74
CA MET A 27 11.18 -29.91 -13.91
C MET A 27 10.52 -28.55 -14.05
N ASP A 28 10.26 -28.14 -15.28
CA ASP A 28 9.53 -26.90 -15.56
C ASP A 28 8.13 -26.94 -14.91
N PRO A 29 7.68 -25.85 -14.23
CA PRO A 29 6.38 -25.82 -13.56
C PRO A 29 5.18 -26.07 -14.48
N ASP A 30 5.25 -25.64 -15.75
CA ASP A 30 4.15 -25.84 -16.70
C ASP A 30 4.12 -27.31 -17.16
N GLU A 31 5.29 -27.93 -17.36
CA GLU A 31 5.40 -29.35 -17.69
C GLU A 31 4.92 -30.25 -16.52
N LEU A 32 5.27 -29.89 -15.28
CA LEU A 32 4.78 -30.59 -14.09
C LEU A 32 3.26 -30.49 -13.95
N SER A 33 2.70 -29.32 -14.27
CA SER A 33 1.25 -29.09 -14.21
C SER A 33 0.51 -29.90 -15.29
N ALA A 34 1.05 -29.95 -16.51
CA ALA A 34 0.50 -30.79 -17.58
C ALA A 34 0.52 -32.28 -17.21
N LEU A 35 1.63 -32.77 -16.66
CA LEU A 35 1.77 -34.17 -16.25
C LEU A 35 0.82 -34.55 -15.11
N TYR A 36 0.56 -33.62 -14.18
CA TYR A 36 -0.44 -33.80 -13.11
C TYR A 36 -1.87 -33.89 -13.65
N ILE A 37 -2.24 -33.05 -14.63
CA ILE A 37 -3.56 -33.10 -15.28
C ILE A 37 -3.75 -34.47 -15.94
N GLU A 38 -2.77 -34.92 -16.74
CA GLU A 38 -2.84 -36.23 -17.41
C GLU A 38 -2.97 -37.39 -16.41
N VAL A 39 -2.22 -37.38 -15.30
CA VAL A 39 -2.31 -38.43 -14.27
C VAL A 39 -3.68 -38.41 -13.56
N THR A 40 -4.28 -37.24 -13.40
CA THR A 40 -5.62 -37.08 -12.79
C THR A 40 -6.72 -37.57 -13.74
N ASP A 41 -6.55 -37.37 -15.05
CA ASP A 41 -7.44 -37.93 -16.07
C ASP A 41 -7.35 -39.46 -16.10
N HIS A 42 -6.13 -40.01 -16.05
CA HIS A 42 -5.91 -41.45 -15.94
C HIS A 42 -6.51 -42.05 -14.66
N LEU A 43 -6.41 -41.33 -13.53
CA LEU A 43 -7.04 -41.72 -12.27
C LEU A 43 -8.57 -41.78 -12.40
N SER A 44 -9.18 -40.78 -13.04
CA SER A 44 -10.62 -40.72 -13.27
C SER A 44 -11.09 -41.85 -14.20
N TYR A 45 -10.31 -42.16 -15.23
CA TYR A 45 -10.56 -43.31 -16.10
C TYR A 45 -10.46 -44.63 -15.32
N ALA A 46 -9.40 -44.84 -14.54
CA ALA A 46 -9.20 -46.05 -13.75
C ALA A 46 -10.27 -46.23 -12.67
N ARG A 47 -10.79 -45.14 -12.08
CA ARG A 47 -11.89 -45.18 -11.11
C ARG A 47 -13.19 -45.69 -11.75
N THR A 48 -13.45 -45.30 -13.00
CA THR A 48 -14.66 -45.70 -13.74
C THR A 48 -14.58 -47.14 -14.25
N PHE A 49 -13.45 -47.52 -14.87
CA PHE A 49 -13.34 -48.80 -15.57
C PHE A 49 -12.65 -49.92 -14.76
N TYR A 50 -11.84 -49.57 -13.74
CA TYR A 50 -11.05 -50.51 -12.95
C TYR A 50 -11.13 -50.23 -11.42
N PRO A 51 -12.33 -50.16 -10.83
CA PRO A 51 -12.57 -49.64 -9.47
C PRO A 51 -11.91 -50.42 -8.32
N LYS A 52 -11.43 -51.65 -8.56
CA LYS A 52 -10.74 -52.49 -7.55
C LYS A 52 -9.31 -52.84 -7.94
N SER A 53 -8.73 -52.13 -8.90
CA SER A 53 -7.43 -52.47 -9.48
C SER A 53 -6.23 -51.94 -8.70
N ASN A 54 -5.07 -52.56 -8.94
CA ASN A 54 -3.78 -52.04 -8.46
C ASN A 54 -3.43 -50.72 -9.16
N THR A 55 -3.79 -50.59 -10.44
CA THR A 55 -3.58 -49.36 -11.21
C THR A 55 -4.28 -48.16 -10.57
N LEU A 56 -5.54 -48.34 -10.13
CA LEU A 56 -6.29 -47.29 -9.42
C LEU A 56 -5.58 -46.88 -8.13
N ARG A 57 -5.13 -47.85 -7.31
CA ARG A 57 -4.41 -47.56 -6.06
C ARG A 57 -3.11 -46.80 -6.30
N TYR A 58 -2.36 -47.19 -7.32
CA TYR A 58 -1.10 -46.55 -7.70
C TYR A 58 -1.30 -45.10 -8.15
N LEU A 59 -2.24 -44.86 -9.07
CA LEU A 59 -2.56 -43.52 -9.56
C LEU A 59 -3.10 -42.60 -8.46
N ASN A 60 -3.92 -43.14 -7.56
CA ASN A 60 -4.42 -42.39 -6.41
C ASN A 60 -3.27 -41.98 -5.47
N GLY A 61 -2.30 -42.88 -5.23
CA GLY A 61 -1.09 -42.57 -4.47
C GLY A 61 -0.25 -41.46 -5.09
N LEU A 62 -0.04 -41.51 -6.41
CA LEU A 62 0.67 -40.45 -7.15
C LEU A 62 -0.04 -39.09 -7.06
N SER A 63 -1.37 -39.08 -7.18
CA SER A 63 -2.17 -37.84 -7.08
C SER A 63 -2.06 -37.22 -5.68
N ILE A 64 -2.10 -38.03 -4.61
CA ILE A 64 -1.92 -37.55 -3.23
C ILE A 64 -0.52 -36.95 -3.03
N LEU A 65 0.53 -37.62 -3.49
CA LEU A 65 1.91 -37.12 -3.41
C LEU A 65 2.09 -35.82 -4.19
N ALA A 66 1.51 -35.74 -5.39
CA ALA A 66 1.51 -34.54 -6.20
C ALA A 66 0.79 -33.37 -5.52
N HIS A 67 -0.38 -33.63 -4.94
CA HIS A 67 -1.15 -32.60 -4.24
C HIS A 67 -0.35 -32.01 -3.07
N GLN A 68 0.30 -32.86 -2.28
CA GLN A 68 1.15 -32.41 -1.17
C GLN A 68 2.34 -31.57 -1.64
N LYS A 69 2.95 -31.92 -2.78
CA LYS A 69 4.18 -31.28 -3.27
C LYS A 69 3.91 -29.99 -4.06
N ILE A 70 2.93 -30.00 -4.95
CA ILE A 70 2.54 -28.85 -5.77
C ILE A 70 1.95 -27.74 -4.88
N TYR A 71 1.08 -28.09 -3.93
CA TYR A 71 0.46 -27.10 -3.06
C TYR A 71 1.34 -26.63 -1.90
N LYS A 72 2.31 -27.42 -1.39
CA LYS A 72 3.32 -26.91 -0.43
C LYS A 72 4.34 -25.97 -1.07
N THR A 73 4.53 -25.99 -2.39
CA THR A 73 5.59 -25.21 -3.07
C THR A 73 5.11 -23.82 -3.53
N LYS A 74 3.92 -23.36 -3.12
CA LYS A 74 3.60 -21.92 -3.13
C LYS A 74 4.20 -21.21 -1.91
N ARG A 75 5.53 -21.24 -1.78
CA ARG A 75 6.21 -20.16 -1.05
C ARG A 75 6.03 -18.91 -1.90
N GLU A 76 5.04 -18.07 -1.58
CA GLU A 76 5.00 -16.67 -2.00
C GLU A 76 6.31 -16.04 -1.56
N SER A 77 7.28 -16.04 -2.48
CA SER A 77 8.67 -15.77 -2.15
C SER A 77 8.82 -14.31 -1.72
N ARG A 78 9.78 -14.01 -0.84
CA ARG A 78 10.25 -12.65 -0.53
C ARG A 78 10.47 -11.80 -1.80
N ARG A 79 10.74 -12.46 -2.94
CA ARG A 79 10.84 -11.87 -4.28
C ARG A 79 9.53 -11.21 -4.73
N ARG A 80 8.34 -11.76 -4.43
CA ARG A 80 7.04 -11.16 -4.82
C ARG A 80 6.80 -9.81 -4.16
N PHE A 81 7.10 -9.69 -2.87
CA PHE A 81 7.04 -8.42 -2.15
C PHE A 81 7.99 -7.41 -2.80
N ILE A 82 9.25 -7.78 -3.02
CA ILE A 82 10.24 -6.90 -3.65
C ILE A 82 9.81 -6.49 -5.07
N THR A 83 9.38 -7.44 -5.89
CA THR A 83 8.91 -7.18 -7.26
C THR A 83 7.69 -6.26 -7.27
N PHE A 84 6.77 -6.40 -6.31
CA PHE A 84 5.63 -5.51 -6.18
C PHE A 84 6.07 -4.04 -5.98
N TYR A 85 6.90 -3.77 -4.97
CA TYR A 85 7.34 -2.40 -4.64
C TYR A 85 8.32 -1.82 -5.66
N THR A 86 9.16 -2.64 -6.29
CA THR A 86 10.21 -2.15 -7.20
C THR A 86 9.80 -2.08 -8.66
N GLN A 87 8.84 -2.88 -9.12
CA GLN A 87 8.48 -2.96 -10.54
C GLN A 87 6.97 -2.77 -10.76
N GLU A 88 6.13 -3.63 -10.16
CA GLU A 88 4.70 -3.69 -10.50
C GLU A 88 3.94 -2.43 -10.07
N PHE A 89 4.12 -1.99 -8.82
CA PHE A 89 3.43 -0.82 -8.29
C PHE A 89 3.89 0.47 -8.97
N PRO A 90 5.21 0.80 -9.04
CA PRO A 90 5.65 2.03 -9.68
C PRO A 90 5.20 2.15 -11.14
N LEU A 91 5.28 1.06 -11.90
CA LEU A 91 4.79 1.05 -13.29
C LEU A 91 3.28 1.30 -13.36
N LEU A 92 2.49 0.69 -12.48
CA LEU A 92 1.05 0.93 -12.37
C LEU A 92 0.74 2.38 -11.98
N PHE A 93 1.48 2.93 -11.02
CA PHE A 93 1.24 4.27 -10.48
C PHE A 93 1.53 5.38 -11.50
N SER A 94 2.42 5.14 -12.47
CA SER A 94 2.70 6.05 -13.59
C SER A 94 1.47 6.43 -14.43
N GLN A 95 0.37 5.68 -14.31
CA GLN A 95 -0.90 5.96 -15.00
C GLN A 95 -1.82 6.89 -14.19
N TYR A 96 -1.52 7.13 -12.91
CA TYR A 96 -2.39 7.81 -11.95
C TYR A 96 -1.82 9.13 -11.43
N HIS A 97 -0.73 9.65 -12.03
CA HIS A 97 -0.17 10.95 -11.66
C HIS A 97 -1.14 12.12 -11.83
N LYS A 98 -2.13 12.01 -12.73
CA LYS A 98 -3.20 13.02 -12.84
C LYS A 98 -4.06 13.07 -11.59
N GLN A 99 -4.49 11.92 -11.09
CA GLN A 99 -5.26 11.82 -9.84
C GLN A 99 -4.43 12.24 -8.63
N LEU A 100 -3.12 11.94 -8.64
CA LEU A 100 -2.19 12.43 -7.61
C LEU A 100 -2.14 13.96 -7.61
N LEU A 101 -1.96 14.57 -8.78
CA LEU A 101 -1.92 16.03 -8.91
C LEU A 101 -3.24 16.67 -8.45
N ILE A 102 -4.38 16.11 -8.84
CA ILE A 102 -5.70 16.60 -8.39
C ILE A 102 -5.79 16.52 -6.86
N THR A 103 -5.44 15.38 -6.26
CA THR A 103 -5.50 15.21 -4.80
C THR A 103 -4.56 16.19 -4.09
N PHE A 104 -3.35 16.37 -4.61
CA PHE A 104 -2.37 17.32 -4.09
C PHE A 104 -2.89 18.76 -4.17
N LEU A 105 -3.43 19.18 -5.30
CA LEU A 105 -3.97 20.54 -5.46
C LEU A 105 -5.17 20.80 -4.55
N VAL A 106 -6.06 19.81 -4.40
CA VAL A 106 -7.18 19.91 -3.46
C VAL A 106 -6.67 20.02 -2.02
N PHE A 107 -5.68 19.21 -1.64
CA PHE A 107 -5.07 19.30 -0.32
C PHE A 107 -4.44 20.68 -0.08
N MET A 108 -3.63 21.17 -1.02
CA MET A 108 -3.00 22.49 -0.91
C MET A 108 -4.03 23.62 -0.83
N LEU A 109 -5.08 23.57 -1.66
CA LEU A 109 -6.17 24.55 -1.62
C LEU A 109 -6.79 24.60 -0.22
N PHE A 110 -7.17 23.46 0.35
CA PHE A 110 -7.83 23.43 1.64
C PHE A 110 -6.89 23.69 2.82
N ALA A 111 -5.59 23.45 2.67
CA ALA A 111 -4.59 23.87 3.65
C ALA A 111 -4.47 25.40 3.68
N VAL A 112 -4.47 26.05 2.51
CA VAL A 112 -4.52 27.52 2.43
C VAL A 112 -5.84 28.05 3.01
N VAL A 113 -6.97 27.42 2.72
CA VAL A 113 -8.26 27.80 3.32
C VAL A 113 -8.21 27.65 4.85
N GLY A 114 -7.66 26.56 5.38
CA GLY A 114 -7.52 26.37 6.83
C GLY A 114 -6.67 27.45 7.48
N ALA A 115 -5.52 27.78 6.89
CA ALA A 115 -4.65 28.84 7.38
C ALA A 115 -5.30 30.23 7.28
N TYR A 116 -5.95 30.54 6.15
CA TYR A 116 -6.63 31.82 5.94
C TYR A 116 -7.80 31.99 6.92
N SER A 117 -8.64 30.98 7.09
CA SER A 117 -9.76 31.02 8.04
C SER A 117 -9.27 31.23 9.46
N SER A 118 -8.19 30.55 9.87
CA SER A 118 -7.54 30.77 11.17
C SER A 118 -6.98 32.20 11.34
N ALA A 119 -6.59 32.87 10.25
CA ALA A 119 -6.12 34.24 10.29
C ALA A 119 -7.24 35.27 10.45
N THR A 120 -8.42 34.96 9.94
CA THR A 120 -9.57 35.88 9.94
C THR A 120 -10.50 35.70 11.13
N ASP A 121 -10.51 34.52 11.74
CA ASP A 121 -11.41 34.16 12.84
C ASP A 121 -10.64 33.42 13.93
N GLY A 122 -10.51 34.06 15.10
CA GLY A 122 -9.78 33.52 16.25
C GLY A 122 -10.41 32.23 16.82
N ASP A 123 -11.71 32.03 16.65
CA ASP A 123 -12.40 30.82 17.12
C ASP A 123 -12.21 29.64 16.16
N PHE A 124 -11.81 29.89 14.91
CA PHE A 124 -11.65 28.84 13.90
C PHE A 124 -10.57 27.83 14.27
N VAL A 125 -9.45 28.28 14.87
CA VAL A 125 -8.39 27.38 15.35
C VAL A 125 -8.94 26.41 16.39
N ARG A 126 -9.75 26.90 17.35
CA ARG A 126 -10.37 26.09 18.41
C ARG A 126 -11.43 25.15 17.85
N LEU A 127 -12.18 25.57 16.84
CA LEU A 127 -13.15 24.70 16.16
C LEU A 127 -12.48 23.49 15.49
N ILE A 128 -11.30 23.70 14.88
CA ILE A 128 -10.60 22.67 14.11
C ILE A 128 -9.69 21.79 14.98
N LEU A 129 -8.93 22.39 15.91
CA LEU A 129 -7.96 21.67 16.75
C LEU A 129 -8.54 21.24 18.11
N GLY A 130 -9.63 21.88 18.54
CA GLY A 130 -10.26 21.67 19.84
C GLY A 130 -9.64 22.51 20.96
N ASP A 131 -10.47 22.98 21.89
CA ASP A 131 -10.05 23.79 23.03
C ASP A 131 -8.97 23.12 23.88
N GLY A 132 -9.07 21.80 24.06
CA GLY A 132 -8.09 21.04 24.85
C GLY A 132 -6.69 21.10 24.26
N TYR A 133 -6.54 20.96 22.93
CA TYR A 133 -5.24 21.03 22.26
C TYR A 133 -4.67 22.46 22.30
N VAL A 134 -5.52 23.46 22.01
CA VAL A 134 -5.12 24.86 22.00
C VAL A 134 -4.66 25.31 23.39
N ASN A 135 -5.47 25.07 24.43
CA ASN A 135 -5.13 25.48 25.80
C ASN A 135 -3.85 24.80 26.29
N MET A 136 -3.72 23.48 26.09
CA MET A 136 -2.50 22.75 26.44
C MET A 136 -1.27 23.34 25.73
N THR A 137 -1.40 23.70 24.45
CA THR A 137 -0.28 24.27 23.70
C THR A 137 0.09 25.67 24.19
N LEU A 138 -0.90 26.52 24.49
CA LEU A 138 -0.66 27.83 25.10
C LEU A 138 0.03 27.70 26.46
N ASP A 139 -0.44 26.80 27.34
CA ASP A 139 0.18 26.54 28.63
C ASP A 139 1.64 26.04 28.48
N ASN A 140 1.91 25.24 27.45
CA ASN A 140 3.26 24.75 27.13
C ASN A 140 4.16 25.89 26.64
N ILE A 141 3.63 26.81 25.84
CA ILE A 141 4.33 28.03 25.39
C ILE A 141 4.68 28.91 26.59
N GLU A 142 3.73 29.13 27.50
CA GLU A 142 3.98 29.91 28.74
C GLU A 142 5.05 29.28 29.63
N ARG A 143 5.12 27.94 29.65
CA ARG A 143 6.17 27.17 30.36
C ARG A 143 7.51 27.12 29.61
N GLY A 144 7.62 27.71 28.43
CA GLY A 144 8.84 27.77 27.63
C GLY A 144 9.18 26.48 26.87
N ASP A 145 8.23 25.54 26.73
CA ASP A 145 8.41 24.31 25.94
C ASP A 145 7.19 24.07 25.03
N PRO A 146 7.03 24.83 23.93
CA PRO A 146 5.86 24.78 23.05
C PRO A 146 5.55 23.38 22.49
N MET A 147 6.56 22.51 22.40
CA MET A 147 6.48 21.19 21.79
C MET A 147 6.41 20.06 22.84
N ALA A 148 6.16 20.36 24.11
CA ALA A 148 6.09 19.38 25.20
C ALA A 148 5.08 18.23 24.95
N VAL A 149 4.01 18.48 24.18
CA VAL A 149 3.04 17.45 23.77
C VAL A 149 3.70 16.25 23.08
N TYR A 150 4.83 16.46 22.39
CA TYR A 150 5.58 15.42 21.70
C TYR A 150 6.61 14.72 22.60
N LYS A 151 6.82 15.19 23.84
CA LYS A 151 7.79 14.63 24.80
C LYS A 151 7.13 13.73 25.86
N ASP A 152 5.93 14.10 26.31
CA ASP A 152 5.32 13.50 27.51
C ASP A 152 4.71 12.12 27.31
N MET A 153 4.35 11.73 26.07
CA MET A 153 3.83 10.39 25.82
C MET A 153 4.95 9.35 25.63
N ASN A 154 4.69 8.12 26.10
CA ASN A 154 5.56 6.97 25.88
C ASN A 154 5.80 6.71 24.38
N GLU A 155 7.07 6.49 24.00
CA GLU A 155 7.56 6.31 22.62
C GLU A 155 6.76 5.29 21.81
N MET A 156 6.60 4.09 22.39
CA MET A 156 5.94 2.99 21.71
C MET A 156 4.44 3.24 21.55
N ASN A 157 3.82 3.88 22.55
CA ASN A 157 2.39 4.22 22.50
C ASN A 157 2.11 5.34 21.49
N MET A 158 2.97 6.36 21.41
CA MET A 158 2.89 7.43 20.41
C MET A 158 3.06 6.85 19.00
N PHE A 159 4.14 6.08 18.79
CA PHE A 159 4.42 5.38 17.54
C PHE A 159 3.22 4.56 17.06
N LEU A 160 2.71 3.66 17.91
CA LEU A 160 1.60 2.76 17.53
C LEU A 160 0.30 3.53 17.32
N GLY A 161 -0.04 4.46 18.22
CA GLY A 161 -1.29 5.22 18.17
C GLY A 161 -1.41 6.02 16.88
N ILE A 162 -0.35 6.73 16.51
CA ILE A 162 -0.38 7.65 15.36
C ILE A 162 -0.25 6.88 14.05
N THR A 163 0.58 5.84 14.01
CA THR A 163 0.63 4.91 12.86
C THR A 163 -0.75 4.30 12.59
N ILE A 164 -1.45 3.80 13.61
CA ILE A 164 -2.78 3.21 13.47
C ILE A 164 -3.80 4.27 13.01
N ASN A 165 -3.75 5.47 13.58
CA ASN A 165 -4.64 6.56 13.19
C ASN A 165 -4.44 6.95 11.72
N ASN A 166 -3.21 7.10 11.27
CA ASN A 166 -2.89 7.46 9.90
C ASN A 166 -3.27 6.37 8.89
N ILE A 167 -3.05 5.09 9.24
CA ILE A 167 -3.55 3.95 8.45
C ILE A 167 -5.08 3.97 8.39
N ARG A 168 -5.77 4.27 9.50
CA ARG A 168 -7.24 4.39 9.55
C ARG A 168 -7.73 5.51 8.63
N VAL A 169 -7.11 6.70 8.68
CA VAL A 169 -7.45 7.82 7.80
C VAL A 169 -7.25 7.43 6.33
N ALA A 170 -6.16 6.74 5.99
CA ALA A 170 -5.90 6.27 4.64
C ALA A 170 -6.94 5.24 4.15
N LEU A 171 -7.31 4.29 5.01
CA LEU A 171 -8.36 3.30 4.74
C LEU A 171 -9.71 3.97 4.52
N LEU A 172 -10.05 4.96 5.35
CA LEU A 172 -11.28 5.73 5.21
C LEU A 172 -11.28 6.55 3.92
N ALA A 173 -10.17 7.24 3.59
CA ALA A 173 -10.02 8.00 2.36
C ALA A 173 -10.23 7.11 1.13
N PHE A 174 -9.68 5.90 1.14
CA PHE A 174 -9.90 4.91 0.09
C PHE A 174 -11.36 4.41 0.04
N ALA A 175 -11.91 3.96 1.17
CA ALA A 175 -13.26 3.40 1.25
C ALA A 175 -14.34 4.42 0.84
N TYR A 176 -14.17 5.68 1.24
CA TYR A 176 -15.09 6.76 0.90
C TYR A 176 -15.02 7.14 -0.59
N GLY A 177 -14.03 6.62 -1.33
CA GLY A 177 -13.97 6.67 -2.78
C GLY A 177 -15.17 5.99 -3.45
N LEU A 178 -15.84 5.06 -2.75
CA LEU A 178 -17.10 4.46 -3.21
C LEU A 178 -18.21 5.49 -3.46
N ILE A 179 -18.17 6.63 -2.76
CA ILE A 179 -19.10 7.75 -2.95
C ILE A 179 -18.58 8.63 -4.10
N LEU A 180 -18.32 7.99 -5.24
CA LEU A 180 -17.89 8.63 -6.49
C LEU A 180 -16.63 9.52 -6.35
N GLY A 181 -15.78 9.25 -5.36
CA GLY A 181 -14.60 10.04 -5.02
C GLY A 181 -14.87 11.29 -4.16
N LEU A 182 -16.12 11.72 -4.00
CA LEU A 182 -16.47 12.90 -3.19
C LEU A 182 -16.16 12.69 -1.70
N GLY A 183 -16.44 11.49 -1.19
CA GLY A 183 -16.12 11.15 0.19
C GLY A 183 -14.61 11.16 0.45
N THR A 184 -13.79 10.77 -0.53
CA THR A 184 -12.33 10.88 -0.45
C THR A 184 -11.89 12.34 -0.37
N LEU A 185 -12.44 13.21 -1.24
CA LEU A 185 -12.13 14.64 -1.22
C LEU A 185 -12.51 15.29 0.11
N TYR A 186 -13.63 14.89 0.72
CA TYR A 186 -14.01 15.35 2.05
C TYR A 186 -12.98 14.98 3.13
N ILE A 187 -12.45 13.75 3.11
CA ILE A 187 -11.41 13.33 4.07
C ILE A 187 -10.11 14.12 3.84
N ILE A 188 -9.71 14.32 2.58
CA ILE A 188 -8.54 15.12 2.22
C ILE A 188 -8.70 16.57 2.66
N MET A 189 -9.87 17.17 2.41
CA MET A 189 -10.23 18.51 2.84
C MET A 189 -10.10 18.67 4.36
N ARG A 190 -10.64 17.75 5.16
CA ARG A 190 -10.55 17.86 6.64
C ARG A 190 -9.11 17.82 7.14
N ASN A 191 -8.29 16.91 6.61
CA ASN A 191 -6.88 16.83 6.99
C ASN A 191 -6.09 18.06 6.55
N ALA A 192 -6.40 18.60 5.37
CA ALA A 192 -5.79 19.81 4.85
C ALA A 192 -6.13 21.05 5.68
N ILE A 193 -7.41 21.27 6.00
CA ILE A 193 -7.85 22.37 6.86
C ILE A 193 -7.18 22.29 8.23
N MET A 194 -7.17 21.09 8.83
CA MET A 194 -6.49 20.84 10.09
C MET A 194 -5.01 21.22 10.05
N LEU A 195 -4.26 20.80 9.02
CA LEU A 195 -2.85 21.16 8.86
C LEU A 195 -2.67 22.68 8.66
N GLY A 196 -3.52 23.31 7.86
CA GLY A 196 -3.47 24.75 7.61
C GLY A 196 -3.68 25.57 8.88
N SER A 197 -4.73 25.24 9.64
CA SER A 197 -5.04 25.89 10.91
C SER A 197 -3.95 25.66 11.95
N PHE A 198 -3.39 24.45 11.98
CA PHE A 198 -2.25 24.11 12.82
C PHE A 198 -1.03 24.98 12.52
N GLN A 199 -0.61 25.08 11.26
CA GLN A 199 0.56 25.86 10.88
C GLN A 199 0.34 27.36 11.15
N TYR A 200 -0.87 27.86 10.88
CA TYR A 200 -1.21 29.24 11.19
C TYR A 200 -1.19 29.53 12.70
N PHE A 201 -1.70 28.63 13.53
CA PHE A 201 -1.69 28.79 14.98
C PHE A 201 -0.27 28.99 15.52
N PHE A 202 0.70 28.18 15.11
CA PHE A 202 2.10 28.37 15.50
C PHE A 202 2.75 29.61 14.86
N TYR A 203 2.30 30.04 13.68
CA TYR A 203 2.71 31.32 13.10
C TYR A 203 2.26 32.51 13.95
N ASP A 204 1.00 32.52 14.37
CA ASP A 204 0.40 33.56 15.21
C ASP A 204 1.11 33.67 16.58
N GLN A 205 1.56 32.54 17.12
CA GLN A 205 2.36 32.51 18.36
C GLN A 205 3.86 32.81 18.16
N GLY A 206 4.31 33.17 16.95
CA GLY A 206 5.72 33.46 16.66
C GLY A 206 6.64 32.24 16.62
N LEU A 207 6.09 31.03 16.54
CA LEU A 207 6.77 29.73 16.68
C LEU A 207 6.72 28.89 15.41
N LEU A 208 6.44 29.49 14.25
CA LEU A 208 6.31 28.77 12.98
C LEU A 208 7.55 27.93 12.65
N TRP A 209 8.76 28.50 12.84
CA TRP A 209 9.99 27.78 12.54
C TRP A 209 10.20 26.57 13.45
N GLU A 210 9.97 26.74 14.76
CA GLU A 210 10.12 25.68 15.76
C GLU A 210 9.09 24.55 15.55
N SER A 211 7.86 24.92 15.23
CA SER A 211 6.81 23.97 14.84
C SER A 211 7.18 23.23 13.56
N ALA A 212 7.61 23.97 12.53
CA ALA A 212 7.91 23.38 11.22
C ALA A 212 9.06 22.37 11.29
N ARG A 213 10.18 22.72 11.92
CA ARG A 213 11.35 21.81 12.03
C ARG A 213 11.05 20.55 12.85
N THR A 214 10.13 20.63 13.80
CA THR A 214 9.78 19.51 14.68
C THR A 214 8.81 18.57 13.96
N ILE A 215 7.77 19.14 13.35
CA ILE A 215 6.64 18.36 12.85
C ILE A 215 6.90 17.83 11.46
N TRP A 216 7.56 18.59 10.59
CA TRP A 216 7.82 18.12 9.23
C TRP A 216 8.81 16.95 9.19
N ILE A 217 9.52 16.61 10.28
CA ILE A 217 10.36 15.40 10.38
C ILE A 217 9.55 14.15 10.01
N HIS A 218 8.40 13.96 10.66
CA HIS A 218 7.48 12.86 10.33
C HIS A 218 6.39 13.32 9.35
N GLY A 219 5.86 14.54 9.54
CA GLY A 219 4.75 15.10 8.79
C GLY A 219 4.98 15.16 7.27
N THR A 220 6.24 15.29 6.82
CA THR A 220 6.57 15.20 5.38
C THR A 220 6.09 13.89 4.77
N ILE A 221 6.33 12.77 5.46
CA ILE A 221 5.90 11.45 5.00
C ILE A 221 4.39 11.31 5.20
N GLU A 222 3.86 11.65 6.37
CA GLU A 222 2.44 11.45 6.68
C GLU A 222 1.51 12.19 5.73
N ILE A 223 1.74 13.48 5.52
CA ILE A 223 0.93 14.31 4.64
C ILE A 223 1.01 13.80 3.20
N SER A 224 2.21 13.48 2.73
CA SER A 224 2.41 12.89 1.41
C SER A 224 1.60 11.61 1.24
N VAL A 225 1.65 10.74 2.24
CA VAL A 225 1.02 9.43 2.21
C VAL A 225 -0.51 9.53 2.33
N ILE A 226 -1.03 10.50 3.09
CA ILE A 226 -2.48 10.83 3.11
C ILE A 226 -2.95 11.27 1.72
N ILE A 227 -2.19 12.12 1.02
CA ILE A 227 -2.49 12.54 -0.36
C ILE A 227 -2.47 11.34 -1.31
N ILE A 228 -1.51 10.42 -1.15
CA ILE A 228 -1.43 9.19 -1.96
C ILE A 228 -2.62 8.26 -1.66
N ALA A 229 -3.05 8.14 -0.40
CA ALA A 229 -4.25 7.39 -0.03
C ALA A 229 -5.52 8.04 -0.60
N GLY A 230 -5.60 9.38 -0.63
CA GLY A 230 -6.64 10.11 -1.35
C GLY A 230 -6.64 9.82 -2.85
N THR A 231 -5.45 9.69 -3.44
CA THR A 231 -5.31 9.26 -4.84
C THR A 231 -5.93 7.88 -5.05
N ALA A 232 -5.72 6.94 -4.13
CA ALA A 232 -6.34 5.61 -4.19
C ALA A 232 -7.88 5.68 -4.18
N GLY A 233 -8.46 6.53 -3.33
CA GLY A 233 -9.90 6.75 -3.27
C GLY A 233 -10.46 7.41 -4.53
N LEU A 234 -9.76 8.39 -5.11
CA LEU A 234 -10.13 8.96 -6.40
C LEU A 234 -10.02 7.95 -7.55
N VAL A 235 -9.04 7.05 -7.53
CA VAL A 235 -8.93 5.97 -8.53
C VAL A 235 -10.13 5.03 -8.45
N LEU A 236 -10.61 4.73 -7.24
CA LEU A 236 -11.83 3.95 -7.02
C LEU A 236 -13.08 4.70 -7.49
N GLY A 237 -13.28 5.95 -7.08
CA GLY A 237 -14.43 6.75 -7.47
C GLY A 237 -14.51 7.00 -8.98
N ASN A 238 -13.37 7.31 -9.59
CA ASN A 238 -13.26 7.53 -11.02
C ASN A 238 -13.58 6.27 -11.84
N SER A 239 -13.33 5.07 -11.32
CA SER A 239 -13.66 3.83 -12.05
C SER A 239 -15.17 3.56 -12.08
N ILE A 240 -15.93 4.07 -11.10
CA ILE A 240 -17.39 3.99 -11.07
C ILE A 240 -18.00 4.99 -12.06
N LEU A 241 -17.47 6.21 -12.09
CA LEU A 241 -17.94 7.31 -12.93
C LEU A 241 -17.59 7.12 -14.41
N PHE A 242 -16.35 6.70 -14.69
CA PHE A 242 -15.78 6.69 -16.04
C PHE A 242 -15.25 5.30 -16.42
N PRO A 243 -16.14 4.36 -16.80
CA PRO A 243 -15.75 2.98 -17.11
C PRO A 243 -14.98 2.80 -18.42
N LYS A 244 -14.90 3.85 -19.25
CA LYS A 244 -14.31 3.82 -20.60
C LYS A 244 -14.95 2.70 -21.43
N THR A 245 -14.15 1.78 -21.97
CA THR A 245 -14.58 0.65 -22.80
C THR A 245 -14.97 -0.59 -22.00
N TYR A 246 -14.84 -0.57 -20.67
CA TYR A 246 -15.20 -1.69 -19.81
C TYR A 246 -16.66 -1.62 -19.35
N THR A 247 -17.23 -2.75 -18.94
CA THR A 247 -18.50 -2.71 -18.19
C THR A 247 -18.29 -2.01 -16.84
N ARG A 248 -19.35 -1.43 -16.26
CA ARG A 248 -19.26 -0.75 -14.96
C ARG A 248 -18.66 -1.64 -13.87
N LEU A 249 -19.07 -2.91 -13.81
CA LEU A 249 -18.55 -3.87 -12.85
C LEU A 249 -17.06 -4.17 -13.08
N GLN A 250 -16.64 -4.38 -14.33
CA GLN A 250 -15.23 -4.63 -14.65
C GLN A 250 -14.35 -3.41 -14.33
N SER A 251 -14.82 -2.21 -14.68
CA SER A 251 -14.13 -0.97 -14.34
C SER A 251 -14.01 -0.80 -12.82
N PHE A 252 -15.09 -1.01 -12.09
CA PHE A 252 -15.10 -0.98 -10.64
C PHE A 252 -14.07 -1.94 -10.03
N VAL A 253 -14.11 -3.22 -10.41
CA VAL A 253 -13.16 -4.23 -9.92
C VAL A 253 -11.72 -3.85 -10.23
N ARG A 254 -11.45 -3.29 -11.41
CA ARG A 254 -10.11 -2.81 -11.78
C ARG A 254 -9.68 -1.61 -10.94
N GLY A 255 -10.58 -0.62 -10.75
CA GLY A 255 -10.33 0.54 -9.90
C GLY A 255 -10.09 0.16 -8.44
N ALA A 256 -10.88 -0.77 -7.90
CA ALA A 256 -10.70 -1.30 -6.55
C ALA A 256 -9.35 -2.02 -6.38
N LYS A 257 -8.98 -2.89 -7.33
CA LYS A 257 -7.66 -3.55 -7.31
C LYS A 257 -6.51 -2.55 -7.40
N ASN A 258 -6.61 -1.56 -8.29
CA ASN A 258 -5.55 -0.57 -8.48
C ASN A 258 -5.45 0.39 -7.29
N GLY A 259 -6.58 0.87 -6.76
CA GLY A 259 -6.63 1.68 -5.55
C GLY A 259 -6.10 0.92 -4.33
N LEU A 260 -6.43 -0.36 -4.19
CA LEU A 260 -5.85 -1.19 -3.11
C LEU A 260 -4.33 -1.32 -3.24
N LYS A 261 -3.78 -1.46 -4.46
CA LYS A 261 -2.31 -1.46 -4.65
C LYS A 261 -1.68 -0.13 -4.25
N ILE A 262 -2.34 1.01 -4.54
CA ILE A 262 -1.88 2.33 -4.09
C ILE A 262 -1.92 2.41 -2.57
N LEU A 263 -3.00 1.97 -1.94
CA LEU A 263 -3.11 1.94 -0.48
C LEU A 263 -2.08 0.99 0.17
N LEU A 264 -1.78 -0.16 -0.44
CA LEU A 264 -0.74 -1.05 0.10
C LEU A 264 0.64 -0.41 0.02
N SER A 265 0.90 0.40 -1.01
CA SER A 265 2.19 1.08 -1.18
C SER A 265 2.50 2.08 -0.06
N THR A 266 1.48 2.58 0.65
CA THR A 266 1.62 3.56 1.73
C THR A 266 2.07 2.97 3.06
N ILE A 267 1.83 1.67 3.29
CA ILE A 267 2.04 1.02 4.59
C ILE A 267 3.49 1.16 5.09
N PRO A 268 4.54 0.88 4.29
CA PRO A 268 5.92 1.05 4.76
C PRO A 268 6.24 2.49 5.17
N PHE A 269 5.65 3.47 4.48
CA PHE A 269 5.87 4.88 4.76
C PHE A 269 5.17 5.33 6.04
N PHE A 270 3.97 4.82 6.36
CA PHE A 270 3.35 5.07 7.67
C PHE A 270 4.19 4.53 8.82
N ILE A 271 4.81 3.35 8.65
CA ILE A 271 5.71 2.79 9.66
C ILE A 271 6.94 3.67 9.85
N ILE A 272 7.53 4.16 8.75
CA ILE A 272 8.68 5.09 8.81
C ILE A 272 8.26 6.41 9.49
N ALA A 273 7.10 6.96 9.13
CA ALA A 273 6.62 8.21 9.69
C ALA A 273 6.36 8.10 11.19
N GLY A 274 5.63 7.07 11.63
CA GLY A 274 5.42 6.81 13.05
C GLY A 274 6.74 6.62 13.78
N PHE A 275 7.74 5.98 13.17
CA PHE A 275 9.06 5.80 13.77
C PHE A 275 9.77 7.14 13.98
N LEU A 276 9.76 7.99 12.95
CA LEU A 276 10.30 9.35 13.05
C LEU A 276 9.57 10.17 14.12
N GLU A 277 8.27 9.98 14.29
CA GLU A 277 7.50 10.67 15.32
C GLU A 277 7.84 10.16 16.73
N GLY A 278 7.68 8.85 16.94
CA GLY A 278 7.87 8.22 18.24
C GLY A 278 9.28 8.36 18.78
N PHE A 279 10.30 8.32 17.92
CA PHE A 279 11.71 8.27 18.35
C PHE A 279 12.53 9.52 18.00
N VAL A 280 12.19 10.25 16.94
CA VAL A 280 13.04 11.37 16.47
C VAL A 280 12.45 12.73 16.84
N THR A 281 11.14 12.92 16.69
CA THR A 281 10.44 14.22 16.84
C THR A 281 10.51 14.78 18.26
N ARG A 282 10.59 13.90 19.27
CA ARG A 282 10.78 14.28 20.67
C ARG A 282 12.12 14.96 20.99
N HIS A 283 13.13 14.80 20.13
CA HIS A 283 14.42 15.46 20.26
C HIS A 283 14.35 16.88 19.70
N THR A 284 13.56 17.75 20.33
CA THR A 284 13.31 19.13 19.89
C THR A 284 14.58 20.00 19.91
N GLU A 285 15.59 19.61 20.67
CA GLU A 285 16.93 20.25 20.73
C GLU A 285 17.86 19.85 19.57
N MET A 286 17.39 19.01 18.65
CA MET A 286 18.16 18.56 17.49
C MET A 286 18.65 19.75 16.64
N PRO A 287 19.91 19.78 16.16
CA PRO A 287 20.41 20.85 15.29
C PRO A 287 19.57 21.03 14.02
N ASP A 288 19.40 22.28 13.57
CA ASP A 288 18.56 22.64 12.40
C ASP A 288 18.98 21.88 11.14
N VAL A 289 20.29 21.73 10.95
CA VAL A 289 20.87 20.99 9.82
C VAL A 289 20.36 19.55 9.78
N LEU A 290 20.28 18.88 10.93
CA LEU A 290 19.84 17.48 10.98
C LEU A 290 18.33 17.37 10.70
N ALA A 291 17.51 18.27 11.26
CA ALA A 291 16.08 18.33 10.97
C ALA A 291 15.82 18.56 9.47
N ILE A 292 16.51 19.54 8.88
CA ILE A 292 16.39 19.87 7.44
C ILE A 292 16.84 18.69 6.57
N LEU A 293 17.90 17.98 6.94
CA LEU A 293 18.35 16.78 6.21
C LEU A 293 17.31 15.66 6.25
N ILE A 294 16.67 15.42 7.41
CA ILE A 294 15.63 14.40 7.54
C ILE A 294 14.38 14.78 6.73
N ILE A 295 13.95 16.04 6.83
CA ILE A 295 12.81 16.59 6.07
C ILE A 295 13.09 16.48 4.57
N GLY A 296 14.23 17.00 4.11
CA GLY A 296 14.62 16.99 2.70
C GLY A 296 14.85 15.59 2.16
N GLY A 297 15.44 14.69 2.95
CA GLY A 297 15.63 13.28 2.61
C GLY A 297 14.30 12.54 2.46
N SER A 298 13.37 12.77 3.40
CA SER A 298 12.02 12.18 3.36
C SER A 298 11.22 12.68 2.17
N LEU A 299 11.26 13.99 1.89
CA LEU A 299 10.60 14.58 0.72
C LEU A 299 11.19 14.01 -0.58
N SER A 300 12.52 13.96 -0.68
CA SER A 300 13.22 13.40 -1.84
C SER A 300 12.85 11.95 -2.07
N LEU A 301 12.75 11.15 -1.00
CA LEU A 301 12.33 9.74 -1.06
C LEU A 301 10.91 9.60 -1.63
N ILE A 302 9.95 10.39 -1.13
CA ILE A 302 8.56 10.37 -1.60
C ILE A 302 8.49 10.79 -3.07
N VAL A 303 9.09 11.93 -3.42
CA VAL A 303 9.09 12.46 -4.79
C VAL A 303 9.76 11.46 -5.75
N PHE A 304 10.89 10.88 -5.34
CA PHE A 304 11.56 9.86 -6.11
C PHE A 304 10.65 8.64 -6.34
N TYR A 305 10.10 8.06 -5.29
CA TYR A 305 9.36 6.79 -5.37
C TYR A 305 7.99 6.91 -6.05
N TYR A 306 7.24 8.00 -5.81
CA TYR A 306 5.90 8.17 -6.36
C TYR A 306 5.85 8.97 -7.66
N ILE A 307 6.87 9.76 -7.99
CA ILE A 307 6.87 10.61 -9.21
C ILE A 307 7.98 10.17 -10.17
N ILE A 308 9.24 10.31 -9.79
CA ILE A 308 10.39 10.15 -10.71
C ILE A 308 10.54 8.71 -11.17
N TYR A 309 10.54 7.75 -10.24
CA TYR A 309 10.80 6.35 -10.52
C TYR A 309 9.70 5.68 -11.40
N PRO A 310 8.39 5.90 -11.16
CA PRO A 310 7.32 5.52 -12.07
C PRO A 310 7.49 6.06 -13.50
N ILE A 311 7.89 7.32 -13.65
CA ILE A 311 8.13 7.95 -14.97
C ILE A 311 9.32 7.28 -15.68
N TYR A 312 10.40 7.03 -14.93
CA TYR A 312 11.59 6.34 -15.44
C TYR A 312 11.26 4.94 -15.93
N LEU A 313 10.57 4.12 -15.13
CA LEU A 313 10.19 2.76 -15.51
C LEU A 313 9.26 2.73 -16.72
N LYS A 314 8.27 3.63 -16.78
CA LYS A 314 7.37 3.75 -17.93
C LYS A 314 8.14 4.04 -19.22
N ARG A 315 9.14 4.93 -19.18
CA ARG A 315 9.99 5.26 -20.34
C ARG A 315 10.83 4.07 -20.79
N ASN A 316 11.41 3.33 -19.84
CA ASN A 316 12.22 2.15 -20.16
C ASN A 316 11.39 1.00 -20.74
N HIS A 317 10.21 0.73 -20.17
CA HIS A 317 9.28 -0.26 -20.71
C HIS A 317 8.81 0.09 -22.14
N ALA A 318 8.59 1.37 -22.45
CA ALA A 318 8.23 1.78 -23.80
C ALA A 318 9.37 1.51 -24.81
N ARG A 319 10.63 1.74 -24.41
CA ARG A 319 11.82 1.50 -25.25
C ARG A 319 12.08 0.02 -25.52
N SER A 320 11.81 -0.87 -24.56
CA SER A 320 12.04 -2.31 -24.73
C SER A 320 11.00 -3.00 -25.64
N HIS A 321 9.86 -2.36 -25.92
CA HIS A 321 8.80 -2.89 -26.78
C HIS A 321 8.73 -2.20 -28.16
N THR A 322 9.67 -1.30 -28.46
CA THR A 322 9.80 -0.61 -29.75
C THR A 322 11.04 -1.05 -30.55
N LEU A 323 11.81 -2.00 -30.03
CA LEU A 323 12.92 -2.70 -30.69
C LEU A 323 12.49 -4.13 -31.03
#